data_AF-A0A6G4R593-F1
#
_entry.id   AF-A0A6G4R593-F1
#
_cell.length_a   1.000
_cell.length_b   1.000
_cell.length_c   1.000
_cell.angle_alpha   90.00
_cell.angle_beta   90.00
_cell.angle_gamma   90.00
#
_symmetry.space_group_name_H-M   'P 1'
#
loop_
_entity.id
_entity.type
_entity.pdbx_description
1 polymer ?
#
loop_
_entity_poly.entity_id
_entity_poly.type
_entity_poly.pdbx_seq_one_letter_code
_entity_poly.pdbx_strand_id
1 'polypeptide(L)'
;MKRRAALVAICGCAAGLAGCLSTISRSPDSSASEIEDCEGSYLERNVFDDEDPPSIDASVVSSERYNHEYTELEVESHWIVPGVDILEITLQPGSSDPPADAPASDSEPFADLAEFRRVLSEVVDSGEETTLHADFDEYNAIRDGFLEAFEIDGRGSEQETVVLEHEGDAIDVSLVTEEFHGDGEAVAYYFVSETATYRVDEHGGEPEDGAPIDC
;
A
#
# COMPACT_ATOMS: atom_id res chain seq x y z
N MET A 1 -83.12 8.07 3.29
CA MET A 1 -84.04 8.32 2.15
C MET A 1 -83.70 9.65 1.47
N LYS A 2 -83.18 9.62 0.23
CA LYS A 2 -83.56 10.46 -0.93
C LYS A 2 -82.44 10.40 -1.99
N ARG A 3 -82.83 9.88 -3.15
CA ARG A 3 -82.09 9.86 -4.41
C ARG A 3 -81.89 11.30 -4.94
N ARG A 4 -80.84 11.51 -5.73
CA ARG A 4 -80.93 12.05 -7.11
C ARG A 4 -79.60 11.88 -7.84
N ALA A 5 -79.68 11.18 -8.97
CA ALA A 5 -78.67 11.15 -10.02
C ALA A 5 -78.88 12.34 -10.96
N ALA A 6 -77.81 12.80 -11.61
CA ALA A 6 -77.89 13.39 -12.95
C ALA A 6 -76.51 13.32 -13.62
N LEU A 7 -76.55 12.82 -14.85
CA LEU A 7 -75.47 12.53 -15.77
C LEU A 7 -75.53 13.59 -16.89
N VAL A 8 -74.41 14.24 -17.24
CA VAL A 8 -74.21 15.00 -18.50
C VAL A 8 -72.70 14.95 -18.80
N ALA A 9 -72.24 14.06 -19.67
CA ALA A 9 -72.13 14.16 -21.14
C ALA A 9 -70.88 14.91 -21.63
N ILE A 10 -69.94 14.07 -22.07
CA ILE A 10 -68.86 14.13 -23.05
C ILE A 10 -68.88 15.31 -24.06
N CYS A 11 -67.73 16.00 -24.15
CA CYS A 11 -67.06 16.54 -25.34
C CYS A 11 -65.56 16.63 -24.93
N GLY A 12 -64.60 15.87 -25.44
CA GLY A 12 -64.25 15.71 -26.85
C GLY A 12 -63.22 16.79 -27.22
N CYS A 13 -61.92 16.47 -27.17
CA CYS A 13 -60.94 16.77 -28.23
C CYS A 13 -59.48 16.48 -27.82
N ALA A 14 -58.85 15.69 -28.68
CA ALA A 14 -57.49 15.83 -29.16
C ALA A 14 -56.32 15.71 -28.18
N ALA A 15 -55.74 14.51 -28.21
CA ALA A 15 -54.31 14.27 -28.14
C ALA A 15 -53.48 15.43 -28.72
N GLY A 16 -52.72 16.07 -27.83
CA GLY A 16 -51.52 16.82 -28.16
C GLY A 16 -50.39 16.18 -27.37
N LEU A 17 -49.63 15.29 -28.03
CA LEU A 17 -48.33 14.82 -27.56
C LEU A 17 -47.39 16.03 -27.52
N ALA A 18 -47.43 16.77 -26.41
CA ALA A 18 -46.34 17.64 -26.04
C ALA A 18 -45.24 16.71 -25.52
N GLY A 19 -44.19 16.57 -26.32
CA GLY A 19 -43.00 15.84 -25.95
C GLY A 19 -42.52 16.34 -24.59
N CYS A 20 -42.53 15.44 -23.61
CA CYS A 20 -41.60 15.54 -22.52
C CYS A 20 -40.23 15.56 -23.21
N LEU A 21 -39.60 16.74 -23.25
CA LEU A 21 -38.16 16.79 -23.32
C LEU A 21 -37.72 15.91 -22.15
N SER A 22 -37.23 14.74 -22.49
CA SER A 22 -36.34 13.99 -21.64
C SER A 22 -35.16 14.95 -21.41
N THR A 23 -35.21 15.72 -20.33
CA THR A 23 -34.00 16.05 -19.63
C THR A 23 -33.52 14.70 -19.11
N ILE A 24 -32.83 13.97 -20.00
CA ILE A 24 -31.80 13.05 -19.61
C ILE A 24 -30.91 13.96 -18.77
N SER A 25 -31.07 13.88 -17.46
CA SER A 25 -30.00 14.24 -16.56
C SER A 25 -28.86 13.37 -17.04
N ARG A 26 -27.96 13.94 -17.84
CA ARG A 26 -26.58 13.49 -17.80
C ARG A 26 -26.18 13.80 -16.38
N SER A 27 -26.35 12.83 -15.49
CA SER A 27 -25.40 12.72 -14.40
C SER A 27 -24.03 12.74 -15.09
N PRO A 28 -23.05 13.54 -14.64
CA PRO A 28 -21.69 13.37 -15.12
C PRO A 28 -21.31 11.91 -14.88
N ASP A 29 -21.36 11.11 -15.96
CA ASP A 29 -20.87 9.74 -16.05
C ASP A 29 -19.34 9.83 -16.13
N SER A 30 -18.69 10.33 -15.09
CA SER A 30 -17.41 9.73 -14.70
C SER A 30 -17.85 8.42 -14.05
N SER A 31 -17.85 7.33 -14.81
CA SER A 31 -18.28 6.05 -14.25
C SER A 31 -17.37 5.74 -13.07
N ALA A 32 -17.89 5.17 -11.98
CA ALA A 32 -17.08 4.78 -10.83
C ALA A 32 -15.78 4.07 -11.26
N SER A 33 -15.84 3.25 -12.31
CA SER A 33 -14.70 2.61 -12.95
C SER A 33 -13.60 3.55 -13.47
N GLU A 34 -13.93 4.72 -14.01
CA GLU A 34 -12.94 5.70 -14.48
C GLU A 34 -12.18 6.30 -13.30
N ILE A 35 -12.85 6.51 -12.16
CA ILE A 35 -12.23 6.98 -10.93
C ILE A 35 -11.41 5.87 -10.27
N GLU A 36 -11.88 4.62 -10.30
CA GLU A 36 -11.13 3.44 -9.85
C GLU A 36 -9.83 3.27 -10.65
N ASP A 37 -9.90 3.30 -11.98
CA ASP A 37 -8.73 3.23 -12.87
C ASP A 37 -7.77 4.43 -12.64
N CYS A 38 -8.33 5.62 -12.38
CA CYS A 38 -7.57 6.85 -12.12
C CYS A 38 -6.84 6.80 -10.77
N GLU A 39 -7.46 6.25 -9.73
CA GLU A 39 -6.81 6.05 -8.42
C GLU A 39 -5.70 5.00 -8.52
N GLY A 40 -5.92 3.87 -9.20
CA GLY A 40 -4.87 2.89 -9.47
C GLY A 40 -3.66 3.53 -10.15
N SER A 41 -3.90 4.25 -11.26
CA SER A 41 -2.85 4.96 -12.00
C SER A 41 -2.16 6.06 -11.17
N TYR A 42 -2.89 6.74 -10.28
CA TYR A 42 -2.33 7.73 -9.38
C TYR A 42 -1.36 7.09 -8.37
N LEU A 43 -1.79 5.99 -7.74
CA LEU A 43 -0.98 5.28 -6.73
C LEU A 43 0.28 4.68 -7.38
N GLU A 44 0.14 4.00 -8.53
CA GLU A 44 1.28 3.49 -9.32
C GLU A 44 2.34 4.54 -9.58
N ARG A 45 1.93 5.79 -9.82
CA ARG A 45 2.83 6.88 -10.20
C ARG A 45 3.44 7.65 -9.03
N ASN A 46 2.73 7.75 -7.91
CA ASN A 46 3.09 8.69 -6.84
C ASN A 46 3.42 8.01 -5.50
N VAL A 47 3.04 6.75 -5.31
CA VAL A 47 3.29 6.01 -4.07
C VAL A 47 4.39 4.96 -4.26
N PHE A 48 4.48 4.36 -5.45
CA PHE A 48 5.49 3.35 -5.75
C PHE A 48 6.60 3.94 -6.63
N ASP A 49 7.85 3.68 -6.25
CA ASP A 49 9.06 4.10 -6.98
C ASP A 49 9.57 2.99 -7.94
N ASP A 50 8.84 1.88 -8.04
CA ASP A 50 9.25 0.68 -8.78
C ASP A 50 8.86 0.72 -10.26
N GLU A 51 9.70 0.12 -11.11
CA GLU A 51 9.38 -0.08 -12.54
C GLU A 51 8.21 -1.07 -12.76
N ASP A 52 7.83 -1.83 -11.72
CA ASP A 52 6.76 -2.82 -11.71
C ASP A 52 5.95 -2.71 -10.40
N PRO A 53 5.04 -1.71 -10.29
CA PRO A 53 4.23 -1.52 -9.08
C PRO A 53 3.29 -2.71 -8.84
N PRO A 54 2.87 -2.95 -7.59
CA PRO A 54 1.95 -4.04 -7.30
C PRO A 54 0.60 -3.82 -7.97
N SER A 55 -0.14 -4.91 -8.21
CA SER A 55 -1.52 -4.82 -8.65
C SER A 55 -2.35 -4.13 -7.57
N ILE A 56 -2.95 -2.98 -7.92
CA ILE A 56 -3.82 -2.21 -7.04
C ILE A 56 -5.28 -2.48 -7.43
N ASP A 57 -6.09 -2.80 -6.42
CA ASP A 57 -7.55 -2.91 -6.51
C ASP A 57 -8.16 -1.68 -5.85
N ALA A 58 -8.61 -0.73 -6.67
CA ALA A 58 -9.31 0.47 -6.23
C ALA A 58 -10.81 0.31 -6.44
N SER A 59 -11.62 0.72 -5.48
CA SER A 59 -13.07 0.58 -5.51
C SER A 59 -13.74 1.82 -4.94
N VAL A 60 -14.72 2.38 -5.66
CA VAL A 60 -15.60 3.42 -5.10
C VAL A 60 -16.55 2.77 -4.11
N VAL A 61 -16.38 3.07 -2.83
CA VAL A 61 -17.17 2.49 -1.73
C VAL A 61 -18.34 3.37 -1.31
N SER A 62 -18.25 4.68 -1.54
CA SER A 62 -19.34 5.62 -1.28
C SER A 62 -19.43 6.71 -2.35
N SER A 63 -20.64 7.21 -2.57
CA SER A 63 -20.91 8.26 -3.55
C SER A 63 -22.02 9.17 -3.01
N GLU A 64 -21.65 10.40 -2.69
CA GLU A 64 -22.55 11.36 -2.08
C GLU A 64 -22.47 12.71 -2.79
N ARG A 65 -23.59 13.43 -2.82
CA ARG A 65 -23.60 14.79 -3.35
C ARG A 65 -22.97 15.73 -2.31
N TYR A 66 -21.79 16.24 -2.60
CA TYR A 66 -21.11 17.22 -1.74
C TYR A 66 -21.79 18.59 -1.79
N ASN A 67 -21.92 19.18 -2.98
CA ASN A 67 -22.59 20.47 -3.15
C ASN A 67 -23.39 20.54 -4.48
N HIS A 68 -23.58 21.73 -5.05
CA HIS A 68 -24.34 21.88 -6.30
C HIS A 68 -23.51 21.65 -7.56
N GLU A 69 -22.19 21.57 -7.42
CA GLU A 69 -21.21 21.43 -8.48
C GLU A 69 -20.51 20.07 -8.42
N TYR A 70 -20.17 19.60 -7.22
CA TYR A 70 -19.40 18.38 -7.01
C TYR A 70 -20.20 17.23 -6.40
N THR A 71 -19.85 16.03 -6.85
CA THR A 71 -20.14 14.75 -6.18
C THR A 71 -18.85 14.29 -5.51
N GLU A 72 -18.92 13.88 -4.25
CA GLU A 72 -17.83 13.27 -3.51
C GLU A 72 -17.92 11.75 -3.67
N LEU A 73 -16.81 11.13 -4.01
CA LEU A 73 -16.66 9.68 -4.09
C LEU A 73 -15.56 9.27 -3.11
N GLU A 74 -15.84 8.30 -2.27
CA GLU A 74 -14.84 7.65 -1.42
C GLU A 74 -14.30 6.44 -2.15
N VAL A 75 -12.99 6.38 -2.33
CA VAL A 75 -12.28 5.31 -3.02
C VAL A 75 -11.38 4.61 -2.01
N GLU A 76 -11.60 3.32 -1.82
CA GLU A 76 -10.71 2.45 -1.06
C GLU A 76 -9.82 1.67 -2.03
N SER A 77 -8.52 1.67 -1.77
CA SER A 77 -7.52 1.01 -2.60
C SER A 77 -6.75 -0.01 -1.78
N HIS A 78 -6.59 -1.22 -2.30
CA HIS A 78 -5.86 -2.30 -1.67
C HIS A 78 -4.81 -2.85 -2.65
N TRP A 79 -3.63 -3.20 -2.16
CA TRP A 79 -2.61 -3.87 -2.97
C TRP A 79 -1.81 -4.84 -2.12
N ILE A 80 -1.17 -5.79 -2.77
CA ILE A 80 -0.25 -6.71 -2.11
C ILE A 80 1.12 -6.03 -2.07
N VAL A 81 1.66 -5.80 -0.87
CA VAL A 81 3.03 -5.32 -0.69
C VAL A 81 3.96 -6.53 -0.65
N PRO A 82 4.80 -6.75 -1.68
CA PRO A 82 5.84 -7.77 -1.58
C PRO A 82 6.83 -7.35 -0.49
N GLY A 83 7.18 -8.28 0.37
CA GLY A 83 8.16 -8.10 1.44
C GLY A 83 8.98 -9.35 1.65
N VAL A 84 10.06 -9.20 2.38
CA VAL A 84 10.94 -10.30 2.77
C VAL A 84 11.08 -10.28 4.27
N ASP A 85 10.89 -11.44 4.88
CA ASP A 85 11.18 -11.62 6.29
C ASP A 85 12.35 -12.59 6.45
N ILE A 86 13.08 -12.46 7.56
CA ILE A 86 14.12 -13.42 7.94
C ILE A 86 13.56 -14.27 9.07
N LEU A 87 13.37 -15.55 8.78
CA LEU A 87 12.83 -16.55 9.71
C LEU A 87 13.89 -17.07 10.68
N GLU A 88 15.14 -17.12 10.24
CA GLU A 88 16.26 -17.66 11.02
C GLU A 88 17.57 -16.98 10.63
N ILE A 89 18.39 -16.68 11.63
CA ILE A 89 19.71 -16.06 11.46
C ILE A 89 20.74 -17.00 12.11
N THR A 90 21.60 -17.60 11.31
CA THR A 90 22.67 -18.48 11.80
C THR A 90 24.03 -17.82 11.60
N LEU A 91 24.76 -17.67 12.70
CA LEU A 91 26.06 -17.02 12.78
C LEU A 91 27.15 -18.09 12.87
N GLN A 92 28.17 -17.99 12.04
CA GLN A 92 29.37 -18.83 12.15
C GLN A 92 30.64 -18.00 11.91
N PRO A 93 31.79 -18.40 12.47
CA PRO A 93 33.05 -17.73 12.17
C PRO A 93 33.37 -17.83 10.68
N GLY A 94 33.73 -16.69 10.07
CA GLY A 94 34.13 -16.60 8.69
C GLY A 94 35.48 -17.29 8.45
N SER A 95 35.61 -17.93 7.29
CA SER A 95 36.84 -18.67 6.92
C SER A 95 37.94 -17.78 6.33
N SER A 96 37.65 -16.50 6.09
CA SER A 96 38.55 -15.52 5.48
C SER A 96 38.34 -14.13 6.07
N ASP A 97 39.29 -13.21 5.84
CA ASP A 97 39.14 -11.80 6.20
C ASP A 97 37.85 -11.21 5.59
N PRO A 98 37.16 -10.30 6.29
CA PRO A 98 35.95 -9.68 5.77
C PRO A 98 36.26 -8.85 4.51
N PRO A 99 35.36 -8.82 3.52
CA PRO A 99 35.42 -7.86 2.41
C PRO A 99 35.57 -6.42 2.93
N ALA A 100 36.25 -5.56 2.18
CA ALA A 100 36.50 -4.18 2.60
C ALA A 100 35.23 -3.31 2.70
N ASP A 101 34.15 -3.77 2.09
CA ASP A 101 32.81 -3.18 2.04
C ASP A 101 31.78 -3.96 2.88
N ALA A 102 32.20 -4.96 3.65
CA ALA A 102 31.31 -5.67 4.56
C ALA A 102 30.75 -4.70 5.63
N PRO A 103 29.43 -4.69 5.88
CA PRO A 103 28.86 -3.93 6.99
C PRO A 103 29.50 -4.32 8.32
N ALA A 104 29.77 -3.32 9.16
CA ALA A 104 30.40 -3.51 10.46
C ALA A 104 29.35 -3.59 11.57
N SER A 105 29.50 -4.54 12.48
CA SER A 105 28.61 -4.74 13.63
C SER A 105 28.67 -3.61 14.67
N ASP A 106 29.68 -2.74 14.62
CA ASP A 106 29.80 -1.55 15.47
C ASP A 106 29.23 -0.27 14.82
N SER A 107 28.71 -0.39 13.60
CA SER A 107 28.13 0.68 12.80
C SER A 107 26.61 0.48 12.62
N GLU A 108 25.89 1.52 12.23
CA GLU A 108 24.45 1.39 11.93
C GLU A 108 24.23 0.36 10.81
N PRO A 109 23.18 -0.48 10.87
CA PRO A 109 22.07 -0.47 11.85
C PRO A 109 22.32 -1.26 13.15
N PHE A 110 23.50 -1.88 13.32
CA PHE A 110 23.79 -2.79 14.44
C PHE A 110 24.44 -2.12 15.67
N ALA A 111 24.89 -0.87 15.55
CA ALA A 111 25.70 -0.16 16.54
C ALA A 111 25.13 -0.15 17.98
N ASP A 112 23.81 -0.16 18.13
CA ASP A 112 23.12 -0.11 19.42
C ASP A 112 22.70 -1.50 19.96
N LEU A 113 22.97 -2.58 19.21
CA LEU A 113 22.58 -3.95 19.55
C LEU A 113 23.67 -4.61 20.40
N ALA A 114 23.64 -4.31 21.69
CA ALA A 114 24.69 -4.73 22.61
C ALA A 114 24.71 -6.25 22.85
N GLU A 115 23.53 -6.88 22.93
CA GLU A 115 23.43 -8.33 23.12
C GLU A 115 23.83 -9.06 21.85
N PHE A 116 23.45 -8.53 20.67
CA PHE A 116 23.93 -9.05 19.39
C PHE A 116 25.46 -9.06 19.30
N ARG A 117 26.12 -7.94 19.57
CA ARG A 117 27.60 -7.87 19.55
C ARG A 117 28.24 -8.82 20.55
N ARG A 118 27.65 -8.99 21.75
CA ARG A 118 28.12 -9.97 22.73
C ARG A 118 28.10 -11.39 22.16
N VAL A 119 27.03 -11.77 21.45
CA VAL A 119 26.92 -13.07 20.78
C VAL A 119 27.92 -13.22 19.65
N LEU A 120 28.13 -12.18 18.82
CA LEU A 120 29.15 -12.20 17.77
C LEU A 120 30.54 -12.48 18.34
N SER A 121 30.93 -11.82 19.42
CA SER A 121 32.22 -12.09 20.09
C SER A 121 32.31 -13.53 20.60
N GLU A 122 31.21 -14.08 21.14
CA GLU A 122 31.16 -15.48 21.60
C GLU A 122 31.32 -16.48 20.45
N VAL A 123 30.73 -16.20 19.28
CA VAL A 123 30.90 -17.00 18.06
C VAL A 123 32.36 -16.97 17.60
N VAL A 124 32.99 -15.79 17.53
CA VAL A 124 34.41 -15.66 17.17
C VAL A 124 35.31 -16.42 18.15
N ASP A 125 35.12 -16.21 19.45
CA ASP A 125 35.97 -16.78 20.50
C ASP A 125 35.84 -18.30 20.63
N SER A 126 34.62 -18.82 20.50
CA SER A 126 34.34 -20.25 20.63
C SER A 126 34.66 -21.02 19.34
N GLY A 127 34.53 -20.36 18.18
CA GLY A 127 34.57 -21.00 16.88
C GLY A 127 33.32 -21.84 16.58
N GLU A 128 32.27 -21.76 17.39
CA GLU A 128 31.04 -22.54 17.26
C GLU A 128 29.94 -21.73 16.57
N GLU A 129 29.08 -22.42 15.81
CA GLU A 129 27.90 -21.85 15.18
C GLU A 129 26.82 -21.53 16.22
N THR A 130 26.10 -20.42 16.03
CA THR A 130 24.95 -20.02 16.87
C THR A 130 23.79 -19.58 16.00
N THR A 131 22.60 -20.12 16.26
CA THR A 131 21.36 -19.70 15.61
C THR A 131 20.56 -18.78 16.53
N LEU A 132 20.15 -17.63 16.01
CA LEU A 132 19.24 -16.69 16.67
C LEU A 132 17.80 -16.98 16.23
N HIS A 133 16.89 -16.98 17.19
CA HIS A 133 15.46 -17.21 16.98
C HIS A 133 14.65 -16.02 17.50
N ALA A 134 13.36 -15.97 17.17
CA ALA A 134 12.46 -14.85 17.51
C ALA A 134 12.30 -14.57 19.02
N ASP A 135 12.69 -15.50 19.90
CA ASP A 135 12.72 -15.32 21.35
C ASP A 135 14.03 -14.70 21.87
N PHE A 136 15.01 -14.48 20.99
CA PHE A 136 16.24 -13.76 21.31
C PHE A 136 15.95 -12.26 21.52
N ASP A 137 16.47 -11.71 22.61
CA ASP A 137 16.41 -10.27 22.86
C ASP A 137 17.09 -9.53 21.70
N GLU A 138 16.44 -8.49 21.16
CA GLU A 138 16.90 -7.77 19.95
C GLU A 138 16.67 -8.48 18.60
N TYR A 139 16.10 -9.69 18.54
CA TYR A 139 15.91 -10.43 17.27
C TYR A 139 15.31 -9.58 16.15
N ASN A 140 14.20 -8.90 16.41
CA ASN A 140 13.53 -8.08 15.39
C ASN A 140 14.42 -6.92 14.91
N ALA A 141 15.21 -6.31 15.80
CA ALA A 141 16.10 -5.22 15.41
C ALA A 141 17.31 -5.73 14.62
N ILE A 142 17.83 -6.92 14.96
CA ILE A 142 18.89 -7.59 14.20
C ILE A 142 18.40 -7.95 12.80
N ARG A 143 17.22 -8.56 12.73
CA ARG A 143 16.52 -8.90 11.49
C ARG A 143 16.34 -7.69 10.58
N ASP A 144 15.73 -6.62 11.10
CA ASP A 144 15.50 -5.39 10.34
C ASP A 144 16.85 -4.78 9.90
N GLY A 145 17.87 -4.87 10.75
CA GLY A 145 19.22 -4.43 10.42
C GLY A 145 19.87 -5.23 9.28
N PHE A 146 19.64 -6.54 9.18
CA PHE A 146 20.12 -7.35 8.05
C PHE A 146 19.38 -7.01 6.76
N LEU A 147 18.06 -6.81 6.81
CA LEU A 147 17.27 -6.37 5.65
C LEU A 147 17.77 -5.02 5.11
N GLU A 148 18.08 -4.08 5.99
CA GLU A 148 18.60 -2.76 5.63
C GLU A 148 20.05 -2.80 5.13
N ALA A 149 20.95 -3.43 5.86
CA ALA A 149 22.39 -3.37 5.58
C ALA A 149 22.81 -4.15 4.32
N PHE A 150 22.04 -5.17 3.94
CA PHE A 150 22.36 -6.06 2.82
C PHE A 150 21.36 -5.98 1.66
N GLU A 151 20.39 -5.07 1.72
CA GLU A 151 19.37 -4.86 0.67
C GLU A 151 18.69 -6.17 0.24
N ILE A 152 18.31 -7.01 1.21
CA ILE A 152 17.74 -8.34 0.94
C ILE A 152 16.33 -8.18 0.38
N ASP A 153 16.17 -8.42 -0.93
CA ASP A 153 14.94 -8.17 -1.69
C ASP A 153 14.15 -9.45 -2.06
N GLY A 154 14.60 -10.61 -1.60
CA GLY A 154 13.86 -11.88 -1.69
C GLY A 154 13.89 -12.52 -3.07
N ARG A 155 14.54 -11.90 -4.05
CA ARG A 155 14.71 -12.45 -5.40
C ARG A 155 15.76 -13.57 -5.46
N GLY A 156 16.40 -13.87 -4.33
CA GLY A 156 17.38 -14.93 -4.12
C GLY A 156 16.80 -16.25 -3.59
N SER A 157 17.65 -17.27 -3.45
CA SER A 157 17.26 -18.56 -2.86
C SER A 157 16.72 -18.40 -1.42
N GLU A 158 15.87 -19.32 -0.98
CA GLU A 158 15.30 -19.43 0.40
C GLU A 158 16.34 -19.34 1.54
N GLN A 159 17.63 -19.47 1.20
CA GLN A 159 18.75 -19.27 2.09
C GLN A 159 19.83 -18.42 1.40
N GLU A 160 20.27 -17.36 2.07
CA GLU A 160 21.32 -16.46 1.63
C GLU A 160 22.44 -16.39 2.68
N THR A 161 23.70 -16.33 2.25
CA THR A 161 24.84 -16.14 3.16
C THR A 161 25.49 -14.79 2.90
N VAL A 162 25.48 -13.92 3.90
CA VAL A 162 26.12 -12.61 3.90
C VAL A 162 27.31 -12.59 4.86
N VAL A 163 28.20 -11.61 4.71
CA VAL A 163 29.38 -11.47 5.59
C VAL A 163 29.26 -10.18 6.38
N LEU A 164 29.28 -10.29 7.71
CA LEU A 164 29.32 -9.18 8.64
C LEU A 164 30.72 -9.07 9.24
N GLU A 165 31.24 -7.84 9.38
CA GLU A 165 32.49 -7.59 10.07
C GLU A 165 32.25 -7.37 11.58
N HIS A 166 33.05 -8.05 12.40
CA HIS A 166 33.02 -7.90 13.85
C HIS A 166 34.44 -7.86 14.43
N GLU A 167 34.84 -6.69 14.89
CA GLU A 167 36.13 -6.45 15.56
C GLU A 167 37.39 -6.85 14.75
N GLY A 168 37.27 -6.81 13.42
CA GLY A 168 38.29 -7.17 12.45
C GLY A 168 38.16 -8.58 11.90
N ASP A 169 37.27 -9.41 12.47
CA ASP A 169 37.00 -10.76 12.04
C ASP A 169 35.72 -10.84 11.18
N ALA A 170 35.67 -11.81 10.28
CA ALA A 170 34.48 -12.07 9.49
C ALA A 170 33.53 -13.00 10.24
N ILE A 171 32.24 -12.71 10.17
CA ILE A 171 31.15 -13.62 10.55
C ILE A 171 30.36 -13.95 9.27
N ASP A 172 30.33 -15.22 8.91
CA ASP A 172 29.44 -15.69 7.87
C ASP A 172 28.04 -15.84 8.49
N VAL A 173 27.07 -15.11 7.96
CA VAL A 173 25.68 -15.11 8.44
C VAL A 173 24.81 -15.77 7.40
N SER A 174 24.24 -16.92 7.76
CA SER A 174 23.24 -17.60 6.92
C SER A 174 21.83 -17.18 7.35
N LEU A 175 21.09 -16.60 6.43
CA LEU A 175 19.75 -16.08 6.61
C LEU A 175 18.77 -17.01 5.90
N VAL A 176 17.76 -17.50 6.61
CA VAL A 176 16.62 -18.17 6.01
C VAL A 176 15.54 -17.12 5.79
N THR A 177 15.24 -16.83 4.53
CA THR A 177 14.31 -15.78 4.14
C THR A 177 13.01 -16.36 3.63
N GLU A 178 11.90 -15.68 3.91
CA GLU A 178 10.60 -15.98 3.35
C GLU A 178 10.06 -14.74 2.64
N GLU A 179 9.63 -14.93 1.39
CA GLU A 179 8.80 -13.93 0.72
C GLU A 179 7.45 -13.91 1.41
N PHE A 180 7.04 -12.74 1.91
CA PHE A 180 5.69 -12.55 2.40
C PHE A 180 4.98 -11.47 1.59
N HIS A 181 3.67 -11.54 1.65
CA HIS A 181 2.77 -10.57 1.04
C HIS A 181 2.06 -9.86 2.19
N GLY A 182 2.39 -8.59 2.39
CA GLY A 182 1.61 -7.70 3.24
C GLY A 182 0.41 -7.14 2.46
N ASP A 183 -0.55 -6.59 3.18
CA ASP A 183 -1.66 -5.84 2.60
C ASP A 183 -1.37 -4.34 2.76
N GLY A 184 -1.36 -3.61 1.65
CA GLY A 184 -1.32 -2.15 1.62
C GLY A 184 -2.71 -1.59 1.39
N GLU A 185 -3.02 -0.47 2.05
CA GLU A 185 -4.34 0.16 2.01
C GLU A 185 -4.21 1.68 1.88
N ALA A 186 -5.08 2.30 1.09
CA ALA A 186 -5.25 3.74 1.03
C ALA A 186 -6.74 4.10 0.88
N VAL A 187 -7.12 5.28 1.38
CA VAL A 187 -8.43 5.87 1.17
C VAL A 187 -8.25 7.26 0.60
N ALA A 188 -8.98 7.56 -0.47
CA ALA A 188 -8.98 8.88 -1.11
C ALA A 188 -10.41 9.35 -1.37
N TYR A 189 -10.60 10.67 -1.37
CA TYR A 189 -11.85 11.34 -1.63
C TYR A 189 -11.75 12.13 -2.94
N TYR A 190 -12.63 11.80 -3.89
CA TYR A 190 -12.68 12.43 -5.20
C TYR A 190 -13.87 13.38 -5.30
N PHE A 191 -13.60 14.65 -5.57
CA PHE A 191 -14.61 15.65 -5.88
C PHE A 191 -14.74 15.80 -7.39
N VAL A 192 -15.80 15.24 -7.95
CA VAL A 192 -16.01 15.19 -9.40
C VAL A 192 -17.14 16.14 -9.83
N SER A 193 -16.86 16.96 -10.84
CA SER A 193 -17.81 17.82 -11.53
C SER A 193 -17.77 17.58 -13.04
N GLU A 194 -18.62 18.26 -13.81
CA GLU A 194 -18.57 18.19 -15.28
C GLU A 194 -17.28 18.77 -15.89
N THR A 195 -16.50 19.55 -15.13
CA THR A 195 -15.37 20.33 -15.67
C THR A 195 -14.04 20.11 -14.96
N ALA A 196 -14.06 19.47 -13.79
CA ALA A 196 -12.88 19.29 -12.96
C ALA A 196 -13.06 18.12 -11.99
N THR A 197 -11.96 17.45 -11.70
CA THR A 197 -11.83 16.40 -10.69
C THR A 197 -10.70 16.76 -9.73
N TYR A 198 -10.93 16.62 -8.44
CA TYR A 198 -9.92 16.85 -7.40
C TYR A 198 -9.81 15.62 -6.51
N ARG A 199 -8.58 15.21 -6.22
CA ARG A 199 -8.26 14.10 -5.30
C ARG A 199 -7.78 14.66 -3.96
N VAL A 200 -8.35 14.18 -2.86
CA VAL A 200 -8.05 14.59 -1.48
C VAL A 200 -7.75 13.35 -0.65
N ASP A 201 -6.60 13.33 0.04
CA ASP A 201 -6.17 12.18 0.86
C ASP A 201 -6.83 12.14 2.25
N GLU A 202 -7.40 13.26 2.72
CA GLU A 202 -7.93 13.39 4.08
C GLU A 202 -9.46 13.38 4.11
N HIS A 203 -10.02 12.59 5.03
CA HIS A 203 -11.46 12.58 5.29
C HIS A 203 -11.97 13.95 5.75
N GLY A 204 -13.01 14.45 5.08
CA GLY A 204 -13.62 15.74 5.38
C GLY A 204 -12.89 16.97 4.83
N GLY A 205 -11.94 16.78 3.90
CA GLY A 205 -11.37 17.87 3.12
C GLY A 205 -12.34 18.45 2.09
N GLU A 206 -11.94 19.54 1.44
CA GLU A 206 -12.71 20.24 0.40
C GLU A 206 -11.97 20.16 -0.95
N PRO A 207 -12.64 20.43 -2.10
CA PRO A 207 -11.99 20.43 -3.41
C PRO A 207 -10.73 21.31 -3.48
N GLU A 208 -10.68 22.40 -2.71
CA GLU A 208 -9.55 23.33 -2.63
C GLU A 208 -8.30 22.75 -1.93
N ASP A 209 -8.48 21.71 -1.12
CA ASP A 209 -7.39 20.99 -0.46
C ASP A 209 -6.77 19.94 -1.39
N GLY A 210 -7.48 19.58 -2.46
CA GLY A 210 -7.10 18.51 -3.37
C GLY A 210 -6.21 18.94 -4.53
N ALA A 211 -5.48 17.98 -5.07
CA ALA A 211 -4.78 18.17 -6.33
C ALA A 211 -5.78 18.00 -7.49
N PRO A 212 -5.84 18.92 -8.46
CA PRO A 212 -6.59 18.70 -9.68
C PRO A 212 -5.98 17.51 -10.43
N ILE A 213 -6.82 16.56 -10.82
CA ILE A 213 -6.42 15.34 -11.51
C ILE A 213 -7.16 15.24 -12.83
N ASP A 214 -6.44 14.82 -13.87
CA ASP A 214 -6.98 14.53 -15.20
C ASP A 214 -7.08 13.01 -15.30
N CYS A 215 -8.30 12.51 -15.07
CA CYS A 215 -8.73 11.19 -15.47
C CYS A 215 -9.26 11.32 -16.92
#